data_AF-A0A699WLG3-F1
#
_entry.id   AF-A0A699WLG3-F1
#
_cell.length_a   1.000
_cell.length_b   1.000
_cell.length_c   1.000
_cell.angle_alpha   90.00
_cell.angle_beta   90.00
_cell.angle_gamma   90.00
#
_symmetry.space_group_name_H-M   'P 1'
#
loop_
_entity.id
_entity.type
_entity.pdbx_description
1 polymer ?
#
loop_
_entity_poly.entity_id
_entity_poly.type
_entity_poly.pdbx_seq_one_letter_code
_entity_poly.pdbx_strand_id
1 'polypeptide(L)' 'GIAMDPAKVEAITKWPRPTSVTEVRSFLGLAGYYRRFVEGFSRLALPLTKIMRKGEKFVWNEEREKNFEELK' A
#
# COMPACT_ATOMS: atom_id res chain seq x y z
N GLY A 1 13.19 16.35 -13.33
CA GLY A 1 12.00 15.57 -12.95
C GLY A 1 12.46 14.36 -12.16
N ILE A 2 11.73 13.94 -11.13
CA ILE A 2 12.02 12.69 -10.42
C ILE A 2 11.44 11.58 -11.29
N ALA A 3 12.29 10.88 -12.03
CA ALA A 3 11.89 9.66 -12.72
C ALA A 3 11.67 8.56 -11.67
N MET A 4 10.62 7.77 -11.84
CA MET A 4 10.37 6.59 -11.01
C MET A 4 11.42 5.52 -11.34
N ASP A 5 12.14 5.06 -10.32
CA ASP A 5 13.10 3.95 -10.44
C ASP A 5 12.34 2.66 -10.80
N PRO A 6 12.60 2.04 -11.97
CA PRO A 6 11.92 0.83 -12.40
C PRO A 6 12.00 -0.31 -11.38
N ALA A 7 13.13 -0.44 -10.66
CA ALA A 7 13.31 -1.49 -9.65
C ALA A 7 12.36 -1.32 -8.45
N LYS A 8 12.00 -0.09 -8.13
CA LYS A 8 11.10 0.24 -7.02
C LYS A 8 9.64 0.10 -7.42
N VAL A 9 9.31 0.45 -8.67
CA VAL A 9 8.00 0.17 -9.25
C VAL A 9 7.77 -1.33 -9.31
N GLU A 10 8.74 -2.10 -9.82
CA GLU A 10 8.66 -3.56 -9.87
C GLU A 10 8.48 -4.19 -8.49
N ALA A 11 9.17 -3.67 -7.46
CA ALA A 11 9.00 -4.12 -6.08
C ALA A 11 7.58 -3.90 -5.55
N ILE A 12 6.95 -2.77 -5.89
CA ILE A 12 5.55 -2.46 -5.52
C ILE A 12 4.60 -3.38 -6.28
N THR A 13 4.76 -3.51 -7.59
CA THR A 13 3.88 -4.32 -8.44
C THR A 13 3.94 -5.82 -8.12
N LYS A 14 5.12 -6.33 -7.74
CA LYS A 14 5.32 -7.73 -7.33
C LYS A 14 5.13 -7.97 -5.83
N TRP A 15 4.70 -6.96 -5.07
CA TRP A 15 4.58 -7.09 -3.62
C TRP A 15 3.56 -8.19 -3.26
N PRO A 16 3.92 -9.16 -2.39
CA PRO A 16 2.99 -10.23 -2.01
C PRO A 16 1.85 -9.69 -1.15
N ARG A 17 0.72 -10.37 -1.13
CA ARG A 17 -0.40 -9.99 -0.25
C ARG A 17 0.08 -9.91 1.22
N PRO A 18 -0.09 -8.76 1.89
CA PRO A 18 0.34 -8.59 3.27
C PRO A 18 -0.45 -9.51 4.20
N THR A 19 0.27 -10.15 5.11
CA THR A 19 -0.31 -11.02 6.16
C THR A 19 -0.25 -10.38 7.54
N SER A 20 0.48 -9.26 7.67
CA SER A 20 0.69 -8.57 8.94
C SER A 20 0.62 -7.05 8.82
N VAL A 21 0.30 -6.37 9.92
CA VAL A 21 0.32 -4.90 10.03
C VAL A 21 1.70 -4.34 9.67
N THR A 22 2.77 -5.07 9.99
CA THR A 22 4.15 -4.68 9.70
C THR A 22 4.41 -4.66 8.19
N GLU A 23 3.97 -5.67 7.45
CA GLU A 23 4.09 -5.71 5.99
C GLU A 23 3.32 -4.59 5.31
N VAL A 24 2.10 -4.28 5.78
CA VAL A 24 1.32 -3.15 5.27
C VAL A 24 2.00 -1.83 5.51
N ARG A 25 2.61 -1.65 6.69
CA ARG A 25 3.42 -0.45 7.00
C ARG A 25 4.60 -0.31 6.02
N SER A 26 5.31 -1.41 5.76
CA SER A 26 6.44 -1.42 4.82
C SER A 26 5.99 -1.08 3.40
N PHE A 27 4.90 -1.69 2.93
CA PHE A 27 4.31 -1.40 1.62
C PHE A 27 3.93 0.08 1.49
N LEU A 28 3.14 0.62 2.43
CA LEU A 28 2.72 2.01 2.41
C LEU A 28 3.89 2.99 2.53
N GLY A 29 4.95 2.62 3.24
CA GLY A 29 6.19 3.39 3.30
C GLY A 29 6.86 3.51 1.92
N LEU A 30 6.92 2.41 1.16
CA LEU A 30 7.48 2.39 -0.18
C LEU A 30 6.56 3.09 -1.19
N ALA A 31 5.27 2.72 -1.21
CA ALA A 31 4.27 3.29 -2.10
C ALA A 31 4.08 4.80 -1.84
N GLY A 32 4.25 5.24 -0.58
CA GLY A 32 4.23 6.64 -0.19
C GLY A 32 5.29 7.51 -0.88
N TYR A 33 6.44 6.94 -1.26
CA TYR A 33 7.46 7.63 -2.06
C TYR A 33 6.92 8.01 -3.46
N TYR A 34 6.08 7.15 -4.02
CA TYR A 34 5.47 7.29 -5.36
C TYR A 34 4.06 7.90 -5.33
N ARG A 35 3.56 8.32 -4.17
CA ARG A 35 2.19 8.87 -4.00
C ARG A 35 1.83 10.00 -4.98
N ARG A 36 2.81 10.73 -5.51
CA ARG A 36 2.62 11.82 -6.48
C ARG A 36 2.25 11.34 -7.89
N PHE A 37 2.49 10.06 -8.17
CA PHE A 37 2.24 9.41 -9.45
C PHE A 37 0.99 8.51 -9.41
N VAL A 38 0.44 8.29 -8.22
CA VAL A 38 -0.76 7.48 -8.01
C VAL A 38 -1.92 8.43 -7.70
N GLU A 39 -2.81 8.60 -8.66
CA GLU A 39 -4.01 9.41 -8.46
C GLU A 39 -4.88 8.81 -7.35
N GLY A 40 -5.33 9.64 -6.41
CA GLY A 40 -6.15 9.15 -5.31
C GLY A 40 -5.43 8.27 -4.28
N PHE A 41 -4.09 8.26 -4.23
CA PHE A 41 -3.30 7.47 -3.28
C PHE A 41 -3.85 7.51 -1.84
N SER A 42 -4.18 8.70 -1.33
CA SER A 42 -4.71 8.87 0.01
C SER A 42 -6.03 8.13 0.24
N ARG A 43 -6.89 8.05 -0.79
CA ARG A 43 -8.18 7.34 -0.74
C ARG A 43 -7.98 5.83 -0.72
N LEU A 44 -7.04 5.32 -1.51
CA LEU A 44 -6.71 3.88 -1.57
C LEU A 44 -5.93 3.41 -0.32
N ALA A 45 -5.02 4.24 0.19
CA ALA A 45 -4.24 3.93 1.38
C ALA A 45 -5.07 4.06 2.68
N LEU A 46 -6.20 4.77 2.66
CA LEU A 46 -7.07 5.00 3.81
C LEU A 46 -7.53 3.70 4.51
N PRO A 47 -8.13 2.72 3.80
CA PRO A 47 -8.51 1.44 4.41
C PRO A 47 -7.30 0.68 4.93
N LEU A 48 -6.16 0.70 4.24
CA LEU A 48 -4.92 0.04 4.67
C LEU A 48 -4.32 0.67 5.94
N THR A 49 -4.36 2.00 6.06
CA THR A 49 -3.88 2.70 7.27
C THR A 49 -4.80 2.49 8.48
N LYS A 50 -6.11 2.29 8.27
CA LYS A 50 -7.06 2.00 9.36
C LYS A 50 -6.73 0.68 10.06
N ILE A 51 -6.34 -0.34 9.32
CA ILE A 51 -6.01 -1.67 9.87
C ILE A 51 -4.79 -1.63 10.79
N MET A 52 -3.92 -0.62 10.61
CA MET A 52 -2.70 -0.43 11.38
C MET A 52 -2.94 0.32 12.70
N ARG A 53 -4.17 0.78 12.96
CA ARG A 53 -4.50 1.52 14.18
C ARG A 53 -4.45 0.60 15.41
N LYS A 54 -3.98 1.16 16.53
CA LYS A 54 -3.89 0.41 17.80
C LYS A 54 -5.28 -0.08 18.20
N GLY A 55 -5.40 -1.38 18.48
CA GLY A 55 -6.65 -2.01 18.91
C GLY A 55 -7.54 -2.52 17.77
N GLU A 56 -7.19 -2.29 16.49
CA GLU A 56 -7.85 -2.98 15.37
C GLU A 56 -7.30 -4.40 15.20
N LYS A 57 -8.19 -5.34 14.89
CA LYS A 57 -7.80 -6.67 14.44
C LYS A 57 -7.34 -6.58 12.99
N PHE A 58 -6.26 -7.29 12.65
CA PHE A 58 -5.84 -7.43 11.27
C PHE A 58 -6.87 -8.31 10.52
N VAL A 59 -7.81 -7.66 9.85
CA VAL A 59 -8.85 -8.31 9.03
C VAL A 59 -8.59 -7.97 7.58
N TRP A 60 -8.20 -8.91 6.76
CA TRP A 60 -7.99 -8.65 5.34
C TRP A 60 -9.25 -8.99 4.54
N ASN A 61 -10.02 -7.97 4.16
CA ASN A 61 -11.27 -8.11 3.40
C ASN A 61 -11.06 -7.75 1.92
N GLU A 62 -12.07 -7.98 1.10
CA GLU A 62 -12.03 -7.70 -0.35
C GLU A 62 -11.78 -6.21 -0.66
N GLU A 63 -12.31 -5.30 0.17
CA GLU A 63 -12.05 -3.86 0.02
C GLU A 63 -10.56 -3.55 0.20
N ARG A 64 -9.91 -4.11 1.22
CA ARG A 64 -8.47 -3.93 1.50
C ARG A 64 -7.63 -4.58 0.40
N GLU A 65 -8.00 -5.77 -0.09
CA GLU A 65 -7.35 -6.42 -1.24
C GLU A 65 -7.44 -5.54 -2.49
N LYS A 66 -8.64 -5.05 -2.83
CA LYS A 66 -8.85 -4.22 -4.02
C LYS A 66 -8.01 -2.95 -3.97
N ASN A 67 -8.02 -2.24 -2.83
CA ASN A 67 -7.21 -1.03 -2.67
C ASN A 67 -5.70 -1.31 -2.67
N PHE A 68 -5.29 -2.48 -2.19
CA PHE A 68 -3.90 -2.92 -2.24
C PHE A 68 -3.46 -3.18 -3.68
N GLU A 69 -4.25 -3.90 -4.47
CA GLU A 69 -3.99 -4.15 -5.89
C GLU A 69 -4.05 -2.87 -6.74
N GLU A 70 -4.93 -1.91 -6.43
CA GLU A 70 -4.94 -0.60 -7.09
C GLU A 70 -3.73 0.29 -6.74
N LEU A 71 -3.03 -0.01 -5.64
CA LEU A 71 -1.80 0.69 -5.23
C LEU A 71 -0.51 0.06 -5.77
N LYS A 72 -0.60 -1.11 -6.40
CA LYS A 72 0.52 -1.82 -7.02
C LYS A 72 0.90 -1.27 -8.39
#